data_AF-A0A7X6IAU0-F1
#
_entry.id   AF-A0A7X6IAU0-F1
#
_cell.length_a   1.000
_cell.length_b   1.000
_cell.length_c   1.000
_cell.angle_alpha   90.00
_cell.angle_beta   90.00
_cell.angle_gamma   90.00
#
_symmetry.space_group_name_H-M   'P 1'
#
loop_
_entity.id
_entity.type
_entity.pdbx_description
1 polymer ?
#
loop_
_entity_poly.entity_id
_entity_poly.type
_entity_poly.pdbx_seq_one_letter_code
_entity_poly.pdbx_strand_id
1 'polypeptide(L)' 'MEELQCEICKMKFQTQVDLIDHREMIHSKFECPTCGAEFKSEKQLKAHEKKEHEAAA' A
#
# COMPACT_ATOMS: atom_id res chain seq x y z
N MET A 1 -1.67 -22.91 -9.20
CA MET A 1 -1.25 -22.46 -7.87
C MET A 1 -0.85 -21.02 -8.02
N GLU A 2 -1.70 -20.09 -7.59
CA GLU A 2 -1.30 -18.70 -7.47
C GLU A 2 -0.30 -18.62 -6.31
N GLU A 3 0.93 -18.21 -6.60
CA GLU A 3 1.94 -17.96 -5.58
C GLU A 3 1.63 -16.62 -4.91
N LEU A 4 1.11 -16.67 -3.69
CA LEU A 4 0.83 -15.49 -2.89
C LEU A 4 2.14 -15.01 -2.26
N GLN A 5 2.91 -14.24 -3.03
CA GLN A 5 4.17 -13.66 -2.59
C GLN A 5 4.10 -12.13 -2.52
N CYS A 6 4.75 -11.56 -1.51
CA CYS A 6 4.91 -10.12 -1.40
C CYS A 6 5.87 -9.63 -2.49
N GLU A 7 5.44 -8.71 -3.33
CA GLU A 7 6.29 -8.25 -4.43
C GLU A 7 7.45 -7.37 -3.96
N ILE A 8 7.33 -6.79 -2.76
CA ILE A 8 8.28 -5.85 -2.15
C ILE A 8 9.44 -6.59 -1.48
N CYS A 9 9.14 -7.59 -0.64
CA CYS A 9 10.16 -8.35 0.10
C CYS A 9 10.31 -9.81 -0.37
N LYS A 10 9.49 -10.26 -1.33
CA LYS A 10 9.46 -11.63 -1.87
C LYS A 10 9.17 -12.73 -0.85
N MET A 11 8.58 -12.39 0.31
CA MET A 11 8.06 -13.39 1.26
C MET A 11 6.86 -14.14 0.66
N LYS A 12 6.79 -15.45 0.92
CA LYS A 12 5.68 -16.31 0.48
C LYS A 12 4.69 -16.52 1.61
N PHE A 13 3.40 -16.47 1.28
CA PHE A 13 2.30 -16.61 2.22
C PHE A 13 1.38 -17.75 1.77
N GLN A 14 0.68 -18.36 2.74
CA GLN A 14 -0.22 -19.47 2.47
C GLN A 14 -1.62 -19.00 2.05
N THR A 15 -2.00 -17.79 2.45
CA THR A 15 -3.30 -17.19 2.10
C THR A 15 -3.15 -15.74 1.66
N GLN A 16 -4.14 -15.26 0.89
CA GLN A 16 -4.14 -13.89 0.39
C GLN A 16 -4.32 -12.90 1.55
N VAL A 17 -5.02 -13.30 2.62
CA VAL A 17 -5.20 -12.48 3.83
C VAL A 17 -3.87 -12.24 4.52
N ASP A 18 -3.04 -13.29 4.71
CA ASP A 18 -1.72 -13.14 5.32
C ASP A 18 -0.81 -12.22 4.50
N LEU A 19 -0.88 -12.30 3.17
CA LEU A 19 -0.14 -11.42 2.28
C LEU A 19 -0.59 -9.96 2.39
N ILE A 20 -1.90 -9.72 2.46
CA ILE A 20 -2.47 -8.38 2.63
C ILE A 20 -2.08 -7.81 3.98
N ASP A 21 -2.25 -8.57 5.07
CA ASP A 21 -1.89 -8.15 6.43
C ASP A 21 -0.39 -7.85 6.55
N HIS A 22 0.47 -8.71 6.00
CA HIS A 22 1.90 -8.45 5.93
C HIS A 22 2.21 -7.15 5.17
N ARG A 23 1.57 -6.94 4.02
CA ARG A 23 1.75 -5.71 3.24
C ARG A 23 1.26 -4.51 4.05
N GLU A 24 0.16 -4.64 4.78
CA GLU A 24 -0.42 -3.58 5.62
C GLU A 24 0.33 -3.35 6.96
N MET A 25 1.11 -4.30 7.46
CA MET A 25 1.87 -4.11 8.70
C MET A 25 3.32 -3.72 8.43
N ILE A 26 3.96 -4.38 7.46
CA ILE A 26 5.39 -4.26 7.19
C ILE A 26 5.67 -3.26 6.09
N HIS A 27 4.80 -3.22 5.09
CA HIS A 27 4.95 -2.37 3.91
C HIS A 27 3.89 -1.26 3.83
N SER A 28 3.09 -1.08 4.88
CA SER A 28 2.19 0.07 5.02
C SER A 28 3.00 1.28 5.43
N LYS A 29 3.78 1.72 4.45
CA LYS A 29 4.04 3.12 4.28
C LYS A 29 2.78 3.69 3.67
N PHE A 30 2.44 4.92 4.05
CA PHE A 30 1.29 5.59 3.46
C PHE A 30 1.67 5.99 2.04
N GLU A 31 1.62 5.04 1.13
CA GLU A 31 1.97 5.20 -0.27
C GLU A 31 0.73 5.61 -1.06
N CYS A 32 0.87 6.61 -1.91
CA CYS A 32 -0.24 7.00 -2.78
C CYS A 32 -0.46 5.93 -3.85
N PRO A 33 -1.66 5.33 -3.96
CA PRO A 33 -1.93 4.33 -4.99
C PRO A 33 -1.92 4.92 -6.41
N THR A 34 -2.07 6.24 -6.54
CA THR A 34 -2.12 6.95 -7.83
C THR A 34 -0.74 7.28 -8.38
N CYS A 35 0.22 7.66 -7.53
CA CYS A 35 1.55 8.09 -7.97
C CYS A 35 2.73 7.35 -7.31
N GLY A 36 2.48 6.50 -6.33
CA GLY A 36 3.51 5.78 -5.58
C GLY A 36 4.28 6.63 -4.57
N ALA A 37 3.82 7.84 -4.24
CA ALA A 37 4.52 8.71 -3.29
C ALA A 37 4.40 8.17 -1.85
N GLU A 38 5.54 7.96 -1.18
CA GLU A 38 5.61 7.45 0.19
C GLU A 38 5.48 8.59 1.21
N PHE A 39 4.54 8.43 2.14
CA PHE A 39 4.33 9.36 3.25
C PHE A 39 4.54 8.69 4.61
N LYS A 40 4.96 9.50 5.57
CA LYS A 40 5.20 9.10 6.96
C LYS A 40 3.94 8.99 7.82
N SER A 41 2.78 9.40 7.31
CA SER A 41 1.52 9.38 8.06
C SER A 41 0.31 9.41 7.12
N GLU A 42 -0.80 8.76 7.53
CA GLU A 42 -2.06 8.74 6.77
C GLU A 42 -2.55 10.13 6.45
N LYS A 43 -2.45 11.06 7.41
CA LYS A 43 -2.87 12.44 7.23
C LYS A 43 -2.10 13.15 6.11
N GLN A 44 -0.82 12.82 5.94
CA GLN A 44 -0.02 13.40 4.85
C GLN A 44 -0.39 12.78 3.52
N LEU A 45 -0.59 11.46 3.48
CA LEU A 45 -1.10 10.78 2.29
C LEU A 45 -2.46 11.33 1.87
N LYS A 46 -3.46 11.40 2.76
CA LYS A 46 -4.77 11.98 2.46
C LYS A 46 -4.69 13.42 1.98
N ALA A 47 -3.82 14.23 2.60
CA ALA A 47 -3.62 15.61 2.16
C ALA A 47 -2.96 15.70 0.78
N HIS A 48 -2.05 14.78 0.48
CA HIS A 48 -1.43 14.64 -0.83
C HIS A 48 -2.43 14.15 -1.87
N GLU A 49 -3.17 13.08 -1.61
CA GLU A 49 -4.24 12.59 -2.50
C GLU A 49 -5.27 13.67 -2.77
N LYS A 50 -5.66 14.42 -1.74
CA LYS A 50 -6.58 15.55 -1.90
C LYS A 50 -5.99 16.72 -2.70
N LYS A 51 -4.68 16.95 -2.70
CA LYS A 51 -4.08 18.09 -3.42
C LYS A 51 -3.63 17.73 -4.83
N GLU A 52 -2.99 16.58 -4.97
CA GLU A 52 -2.32 16.13 -6.18
C GLU A 52 -3.22 15.18 -7.01
N HIS A 53 -4.17 14.51 -6.35
CA HIS A 53 -5.04 13.51 -6.95
C HIS A 53 -6.52 13.76 -6.63
N GLU A 54 -6.90 15.03 -6.42
CA GLU A 54 -8.30 15.44 -6.26
C GLU A 54 -9.06 15.16 -7.57
N ALA A 55 -9.46 13.91 -7.77
CA ALA A 55 -10.52 13.57 -8.68
C ALA A 55 -11.82 13.90 -7.95
N ALA A 56 -12.33 15.10 -8.23
CA ALA A 56 -13.69 15.50 -7.93
C ALA A 56 -14.66 14.35 -8.25
N ALA A 57 -15.45 13.96 -7.25
CA ALA A 57 -16.70 13.25 -7.47
C ALA A 57 -17.76 14.24 -7.97
#